data_AF-A0A821EUI5-F1
#
_entry.id   AF-A0A821EUI5-F1
#
_cell.length_a   1.000
_cell.length_b   1.000
_cell.length_c   1.000
_cell.angle_alpha   90.00
_cell.angle_beta   90.00
_cell.angle_gamma   90.00
#
_symmetry.space_group_name_H-M   'P 1'
#
loop_
_entity.id
_entity.type
_entity.pdbx_description
1 polymer ?
#
loop_
_entity_poly.entity_id
_entity_poly.type
_entity_poly.pdbx_seq_one_letter_code
_entity_poly.pdbx_strand_id
1 'polypeptide(L)'
;ICLYVLGGKQVYEFIRLNLYGSIPNLTTLGELIKKSDTAFSEAEFYFGSLRQCHSQFGFYSENTTGIIRKVEYDSKTNSFVGFVTPIDHSVPLPKFYQANTFNDLKTIYDTNEVAPLLNVYMFQSIR
;
A
#
# COMPACT_ATOMS: atom_id res chain seq x y z
N ILE A 1 16.71 6.78 -2.59
CA ILE A 1 15.28 6.67 -2.21
C ILE A 1 14.90 7.76 -1.22
N CYS A 2 15.60 7.92 -0.08
CA CYS A 2 15.29 8.96 0.92
C CYS A 2 15.21 10.39 0.36
N LEU A 3 16.11 10.76 -0.56
CA LEU A 3 16.07 12.07 -1.21
C LEU A 3 14.75 12.34 -1.96
N TYR A 4 14.21 11.31 -2.63
CA TYR A 4 12.94 11.40 -3.35
C TYR A 4 11.74 11.42 -2.40
N VAL A 5 11.79 10.62 -1.33
CA VAL A 5 10.71 10.53 -0.34
C VAL A 5 10.60 11.81 0.49
N LEU A 6 11.73 12.35 0.97
CA LEU A 6 11.76 13.51 1.86
C LEU A 6 11.78 14.84 1.08
N GLY A 7 12.52 14.90 -0.02
CA GLY A 7 12.65 16.12 -0.84
C GLY A 7 11.60 16.24 -1.95
N GLY A 8 10.90 15.16 -2.27
CA GLY A 8 9.94 15.12 -3.37
C GLY A 8 10.58 15.05 -4.75
N LYS A 9 9.73 14.86 -5.77
CA LYS A 9 10.13 14.65 -7.17
C LYS A 9 10.97 15.82 -7.73
N GLN A 10 10.59 17.06 -7.43
CA GLN A 10 11.24 18.24 -8.02
C GLN A 10 12.68 18.42 -7.50
N VAL A 11 12.89 18.28 -6.19
CA VAL A 11 14.23 18.35 -5.59
C VAL A 11 15.11 17.21 -6.09
N TYR A 12 14.54 16.01 -6.22
CA TYR A 12 15.24 14.86 -6.76
C TYR A 12 15.73 15.10 -8.19
N GLU A 13 14.86 15.58 -9.08
CA GLU A 13 15.22 15.89 -10.46
C GLU A 13 16.22 17.04 -10.56
N PHE A 14 16.05 18.09 -9.75
CA PHE A 14 17.00 19.19 -9.69
C PHE A 14 18.41 18.68 -9.35
N ILE A 15 18.55 17.84 -8.32
CA ILE A 15 19.85 17.27 -7.95
C ILE A 15 20.37 16.34 -9.05
N ARG A 16 19.52 15.54 -9.70
CA ARG A 16 19.91 14.62 -10.77
C ARG A 16 20.50 15.36 -11.97
N LEU A 17 19.92 16.51 -12.32
CA LEU A 17 20.35 17.34 -13.43
C LEU A 17 21.62 18.14 -13.11
N ASN A 18 21.86 18.48 -11.84
CA ASN A 18 23.06 19.22 -11.44
C ASN A 18 24.25 18.30 -11.08
N LEU A 19 23.97 17.05 -10.68
CA LEU A 19 24.97 16.03 -10.35
C LEU A 19 24.82 14.83 -11.29
N TYR A 20 25.26 15.01 -12.54
CA TYR A 20 25.16 13.99 -13.58
C TYR A 20 25.82 12.66 -13.14
N GLY A 21 25.04 11.58 -13.19
CA GLY A 21 25.49 10.23 -12.87
C GLY A 21 25.54 9.89 -11.37
N SER A 22 25.29 10.84 -10.46
CA SER A 22 25.36 10.59 -9.01
C SER A 22 24.13 9.88 -8.44
N ILE A 23 22.97 9.99 -9.11
CA ILE A 23 21.72 9.35 -8.68
C ILE A 23 20.95 8.73 -9.86
N PRO A 24 20.19 7.65 -9.63
CA PRO A 24 19.45 6.97 -10.69
C PRO A 24 18.37 7.86 -11.32
N ASN A 25 17.95 7.52 -12.53
CA ASN A 25 16.79 8.16 -13.16
C ASN A 25 15.48 7.72 -12.47
N LEU A 26 14.39 8.46 -12.72
CA LEU A 26 13.09 8.18 -12.11
C LEU A 26 12.54 6.79 -12.42
N THR A 27 12.81 6.26 -13.62
CA THR A 27 12.37 4.91 -14.00
C THR A 27 13.06 3.86 -13.14
N THR A 28 14.38 3.92 -13.04
CA THR A 28 15.19 3.03 -12.19
C THR A 28 14.83 3.20 -10.72
N LEU A 29 14.58 4.43 -10.26
CA LEU A 29 14.12 4.67 -8.90
C LEU A 29 12.75 4.02 -8.64
N GLY A 30 11.82 4.14 -9.57
CA GLY A 30 10.50 3.52 -9.49
C GLY A 30 10.60 1.99 -9.44
N GLU A 31 11.49 1.40 -10.22
CA GLU A 31 11.78 -0.04 -10.14
C GLU A 31 12.39 -0.44 -8.79
N LEU A 32 13.31 0.35 -8.25
CA LEU A 32 13.90 0.09 -6.94
C LEU A 32 12.86 0.15 -5.82
N ILE A 33 11.92 1.10 -5.88
CA ILE A 33 10.79 1.20 -4.95
C ILE A 33 9.84 0.01 -5.12
N LYS A 34 9.55 -0.39 -6.36
CA LYS A 34 8.72 -1.57 -6.62
C LYS A 34 9.38 -2.88 -6.16
N LYS A 35 10.71 -2.94 -6.19
CA LYS A 35 11.51 -4.10 -5.75
C LYS A 35 11.75 -4.13 -4.24
N SER A 36 11.45 -3.07 -3.49
CA SER A 36 11.78 -3.02 -2.06
C SER A 36 10.88 -3.90 -1.18
N ASP A 37 9.91 -4.64 -1.75
CA ASP A 37 8.96 -5.51 -1.03
C ASP A 37 8.21 -4.82 0.14
N THR A 38 8.23 -3.49 0.15
CA THR A 38 7.65 -2.65 1.20
C THR A 38 6.32 -2.04 0.79
N ALA A 39 5.81 -2.36 -0.39
CA ALA A 39 4.50 -1.91 -0.84
C ALA A 39 3.44 -2.86 -0.27
N PHE A 40 2.62 -2.36 0.65
CA PHE A 40 1.53 -3.13 1.22
C PHE A 40 0.30 -3.09 0.32
N SER A 41 -0.36 -4.23 0.21
CA SER A 41 -1.66 -4.32 -0.45
C SER A 41 -2.78 -3.91 0.51
N GLU A 42 -3.97 -3.65 -0.02
CA GLU A 42 -5.15 -3.45 0.82
C GLU A 42 -5.38 -4.66 1.74
N ALA A 43 -5.79 -4.38 2.98
CA ALA A 43 -6.02 -5.38 4.03
C ALA A 43 -4.78 -6.22 4.42
N GLU A 44 -3.58 -5.76 4.07
CA GLU A 44 -2.32 -6.39 4.47
C GLU A 44 -1.70 -5.68 5.68
N PHE A 45 -1.24 -6.45 6.66
CA PHE A 45 -0.56 -5.94 7.85
C PHE A 45 0.91 -6.36 7.87
N TYR A 46 1.79 -5.42 8.15
CA TYR A 46 3.22 -5.68 8.26
C TYR A 46 3.67 -5.78 9.71
N PHE A 47 4.03 -6.99 10.10
CA PHE A 47 4.55 -7.28 11.45
C PHE A 47 6.06 -7.58 11.48
N GLY A 48 6.75 -7.49 10.34
CA GLY A 48 8.15 -7.89 10.23
C GLY A 48 9.07 -7.15 11.20
N SER A 49 8.86 -5.84 11.37
CA SER A 49 9.63 -5.02 12.31
C SER A 49 9.29 -5.27 13.77
N LEU A 50 8.12 -5.83 14.09
CA LEU A 50 7.74 -6.15 15.47
C LEU A 50 8.47 -7.37 16.01
N ARG A 51 8.89 -8.31 15.14
CA ARG A 51 9.67 -9.49 15.56
C ARG A 51 11.03 -9.14 16.16
N GLN A 52 11.54 -7.94 15.87
CA GLN A 52 12.80 -7.44 16.41
C GLN A 52 12.62 -6.75 17.76
N CYS A 53 11.38 -6.52 18.21
CA CYS A 53 11.08 -5.94 19.51
C CYS A 53 10.84 -7.06 20.55
N HIS A 54 11.43 -6.93 21.73
CA HIS A 54 11.28 -7.91 22.82
C HIS A 54 10.17 -7.56 23.80
N SER A 55 9.44 -6.47 23.59
CA SER A 55 8.35 -6.07 24.48
C SER A 55 7.05 -6.74 24.09
N GLN A 56 6.33 -7.22 25.10
CA GLN A 56 4.97 -7.75 24.97
C GLN A 56 3.93 -6.63 24.96
N PHE A 57 4.34 -5.37 25.16
CA PHE A 57 3.47 -4.21 25.25
C PHE A 57 3.83 -3.16 24.20
N GLY A 58 2.80 -2.51 23.68
CA GLY A 58 2.94 -1.44 22.70
C GLY A 58 1.74 -0.51 22.69
N PHE A 59 1.91 0.61 22.01
CA PHE A 59 0.84 1.53 21.69
C PHE A 59 0.20 1.13 20.38
N TYR A 60 -1.13 1.13 20.37
CA TYR A 60 -1.95 0.92 19.19
C TYR A 60 -2.71 2.20 18.87
N SER A 61 -2.68 2.61 17.61
CA SER A 61 -3.49 3.71 17.12
C SER A 61 -4.20 3.33 15.82
N GLU A 62 -5.44 3.79 15.73
CA GLU A 62 -6.28 3.68 14.55
C GLU A 62 -6.63 5.10 14.08
N ASN A 63 -6.60 5.30 12.77
CA ASN A 63 -7.06 6.53 12.15
C ASN A 63 -7.81 6.23 10.85
N THR A 64 -8.79 7.06 10.53
CA THR A 64 -9.58 6.96 9.30
C THR A 64 -9.40 8.22 8.47
N THR A 65 -9.11 8.05 7.18
CA THR A 65 -8.94 9.17 6.25
C THR A 65 -9.78 8.99 4.99
N GLY A 66 -10.25 10.10 4.43
CA GLY A 66 -10.95 10.09 3.15
C GLY A 66 -9.98 9.85 1.99
N ILE A 67 -10.36 8.97 1.07
CA ILE A 67 -9.56 8.67 -0.12
C ILE A 67 -10.29 9.06 -1.41
N ILE A 68 -9.51 9.25 -2.48
CA ILE A 68 -10.08 9.36 -3.81
C ILE A 68 -10.63 7.98 -4.17
N ARG A 69 -11.95 7.91 -4.36
CA ARG A 69 -12.66 6.69 -4.76
C ARG A 69 -12.13 6.21 -6.10
N LYS A 70 -11.28 5.20 -6.08
CA LYS A 70 -10.69 4.61 -7.28
C LYS A 70 -10.60 3.10 -7.08
N VAL A 71 -11.20 2.39 -8.01
CA VAL A 71 -11.06 0.94 -8.12
C VAL A 71 -9.93 0.64 -9.10
N GLU A 72 -8.96 -0.14 -8.66
CA GLU A 72 -7.85 -0.59 -9.48
C GLU A 72 -7.83 -2.11 -9.56
N TYR A 73 -7.52 -2.64 -10.73
CA TYR A 73 -7.30 -4.06 -10.94
C TYR A 73 -5.81 -4.36 -10.83
N ASP A 74 -5.43 -5.25 -9.91
CA ASP A 74 -4.07 -5.77 -9.79
C ASP A 74 -3.93 -7.06 -10.58
N SER A 75 -3.23 -6.99 -11.71
CA SER A 75 -2.96 -8.13 -12.58
C SER A 75 -2.06 -9.20 -11.96
N LYS A 76 -1.29 -8.87 -10.92
CA LYS A 76 -0.41 -9.85 -10.26
C LYS A 76 -1.19 -10.82 -9.39
N THR A 77 -2.22 -10.31 -8.72
CA THR A 77 -3.06 -11.09 -7.81
C THR A 77 -4.42 -11.45 -8.42
N ASN A 78 -4.69 -11.00 -9.65
CA ASN A 78 -5.96 -11.15 -10.34
C ASN A 78 -7.13 -10.67 -9.48
N SER A 79 -6.95 -9.54 -8.80
CA SER A 79 -7.91 -9.02 -7.82
C SER A 79 -8.15 -7.52 -7.93
N PHE A 80 -9.28 -7.08 -7.39
CA PHE A 80 -9.63 -5.67 -7.31
C PHE A 80 -9.26 -5.05 -5.96
N VAL A 81 -8.80 -3.81 -6.01
CA VAL A 81 -8.44 -2.96 -4.86
C VAL A 81 -9.32 -1.70 -4.90
N GLY A 82 -9.76 -1.23 -3.74
CA GLY A 82 -10.55 0.00 -3.60
C GLY A 82 -12.05 -0.21 -3.40
N PHE A 83 -12.50 -1.45 -3.20
CA PHE A 83 -13.85 -1.75 -2.73
C PHE A 83 -13.88 -1.86 -1.20
N VAL A 84 -15.06 -1.80 -0.59
CA VAL A 84 -15.20 -2.06 0.85
C VAL A 84 -14.86 -3.53 1.14
N THR A 85 -13.66 -3.77 1.67
CA THR A 85 -13.19 -5.12 1.97
C THR A 85 -14.01 -5.76 3.11
N PRO A 86 -14.52 -6.99 2.94
CA PRO A 86 -15.22 -7.69 4.02
C PRO A 86 -14.29 -8.04 5.17
N ILE A 87 -14.89 -8.11 6.36
CA ILE A 87 -14.19 -8.32 7.61
C ILE A 87 -14.52 -9.72 8.14
N ASP A 88 -13.48 -10.46 8.54
CA ASP A 88 -13.59 -11.72 9.27
C ASP A 88 -12.86 -11.59 10.61
N HIS A 89 -13.50 -11.95 11.71
CA HIS A 89 -12.95 -11.80 13.07
C HIS A 89 -12.33 -10.41 13.36
N SER A 90 -12.98 -9.34 12.90
CA SER A 90 -12.50 -7.95 13.02
C SER A 90 -11.23 -7.61 12.23
N VAL A 91 -10.82 -8.47 11.30
CA VAL A 91 -9.68 -8.24 10.41
C VAL A 91 -10.17 -8.23 8.96
N PRO A 92 -9.78 -7.23 8.14
CA PRO A 92 -10.16 -7.21 6.73
C PRO A 92 -9.49 -8.36 5.96
N LEU A 93 -10.22 -8.96 5.02
CA LEU A 93 -9.74 -10.10 4.24
C LEU A 93 -8.89 -9.65 3.03
N PRO A 94 -7.58 -9.98 2.98
CA PRO A 94 -6.73 -9.58 1.87
C PRO A 94 -7.13 -10.28 0.57
N LYS A 95 -7.12 -9.53 -0.53
CA LYS A 95 -7.37 -10.04 -1.90
C LYS A 95 -8.71 -10.79 -2.03
N PHE A 96 -9.76 -10.30 -1.36
CA PHE A 96 -11.08 -10.92 -1.39
C PHE A 96 -11.72 -10.91 -2.78
N TYR A 97 -11.58 -9.81 -3.52
CA TYR A 97 -12.19 -9.61 -4.83
C TYR A 97 -11.36 -10.19 -5.98
N GLN A 98 -11.19 -11.51 -6.00
CA GLN A 98 -10.50 -12.20 -7.10
C GLN A 98 -11.43 -12.47 -8.28
N ALA A 99 -10.97 -12.13 -9.49
CA ALA A 99 -11.74 -12.28 -10.72
C ALA A 99 -11.14 -13.37 -11.61
N ASN A 100 -11.45 -14.64 -11.33
CA ASN A 100 -10.91 -15.77 -12.10
C ASN A 100 -11.55 -15.89 -13.49
N THR A 101 -12.75 -15.34 -13.68
CA THR A 101 -13.44 -15.27 -14.95
C THR A 101 -13.88 -13.85 -15.28
N PHE A 102 -14.21 -13.60 -16.55
CA PHE A 102 -14.78 -12.32 -16.98
C PHE A 102 -16.14 -12.03 -16.32
N ASN A 103 -16.93 -13.07 -16.02
CA ASN A 103 -18.20 -12.90 -15.34
C ASN A 103 -17.99 -12.46 -13.88
N ASP A 104 -16.97 -12.98 -13.20
CA ASP A 104 -16.60 -12.55 -11.86
C ASP A 104 -16.19 -11.08 -11.89
N LEU A 105 -15.39 -10.67 -12.89
CA LEU A 105 -14.98 -9.28 -13.07
C LEU A 105 -16.16 -8.33 -13.14
N LYS A 106 -17.13 -8.65 -14.01
CA LYS A 106 -18.34 -7.84 -14.16
C LYS A 106 -19.19 -7.82 -12.89
N THR A 107 -19.39 -8.99 -12.29
CA THR A 107 -20.20 -9.14 -11.07
C THR A 107 -19.59 -8.35 -9.91
N ILE A 108 -18.27 -8.44 -9.73
CA ILE A 108 -17.54 -7.72 -8.69
C ILE A 108 -17.68 -6.20 -8.90
N TYR A 109 -17.47 -5.75 -10.14
CA TYR A 109 -17.51 -4.32 -10.45
C TYR A 109 -18.91 -3.71 -10.28
N ASP A 110 -19.95 -4.41 -10.74
CA ASP A 110 -21.33 -3.90 -10.75
C ASP A 110 -22.01 -3.97 -9.36
N THR A 111 -21.57 -4.89 -8.49
CA THR A 111 -22.27 -5.19 -7.22
C THR A 111 -21.64 -4.54 -6.00
N ASN A 112 -20.33 -4.24 -6.02
CA ASN A 112 -19.62 -3.80 -4.82
C ASN A 112 -19.51 -2.29 -4.70
N GLU A 113 -19.52 -1.81 -3.45
CA GLU A 113 -19.37 -0.40 -3.14
C GLU A 113 -17.90 0.01 -3.07
N VAL A 114 -17.57 1.13 -3.71
CA VAL A 114 -16.21 1.71 -3.68
C VAL A 114 -15.93 2.30 -2.31
N ALA A 115 -14.77 1.97 -1.73
CA ALA A 115 -14.38 2.42 -0.41
C ALA A 115 -14.27 3.96 -0.35
N PRO A 116 -15.07 4.64 0.50
CA PRO A 116 -14.97 6.09 0.66
C PRO A 116 -13.85 6.51 1.63
N LEU A 117 -13.43 5.59 2.49
CA LEU A 117 -12.53 5.82 3.60
C LEU A 117 -11.44 4.74 3.62
N LEU A 118 -10.27 5.10 4.10
CA LEU A 118 -9.16 4.20 4.39
C LEU A 118 -8.89 4.22 5.89
N ASN A 119 -8.91 3.04 6.51
CA ASN A 119 -8.46 2.86 7.88
C ASN A 119 -6.98 2.51 7.90
N VAL A 120 -6.23 3.21 8.74
CA VAL A 120 -4.80 3.00 8.95
C VAL A 120 -4.57 2.56 10.39
N TYR A 121 -3.92 1.42 10.52
CA TYR A 121 -3.58 0.81 11.79
C TYR A 121 -2.08 0.92 12.02
N MET A 122 -1.69 1.48 13.16
CA MET A 122 -0.29 1.58 13.56
C MET A 122 -0.10 0.95 14.92
N PHE A 123 0.97 0.16 15.03
CA PHE A 123 1.40 -0.43 16.30
C PHE A 123 2.86 -0.09 16.55
N GLN A 124 3.15 0.42 17.74
CA GLN A 124 4.49 0.78 18.17
C GLN A 124 4.81 0.06 19.48
N SER A 125 5.79 -0.85 19.44
CA SER A 125 6.31 -1.48 20.66
C SER A 125 6.87 -0.44 21.62
N ILE A 126 6.58 -0.61 22.91
CA ILE A 126 7.31 0.07 23.99
C ILE A 126 8.70 -0.58 24.06
N ARG A 127 9.75 0.21 24.21
CA ARG A 127 11.11 -0.29 24.45
C ARG A 127 11.38 -0.50 25.92
#